data_AF-A0A3D1APX5-F1
#
_entry.id   AF-A0A3D1APX5-F1
#
_cell.length_a   1.000
_cell.length_b   1.000
_cell.length_c   1.000
_cell.angle_alpha   90.00
_cell.angle_beta   90.00
_cell.angle_gamma   90.00
#
_symmetry.space_group_name_H-M   'P 1'
#
loop_
_entity.id
_entity.type
_entity.pdbx_description
1 polymer ?
#
loop_
_entity_poly.entity_id
_entity_poly.type
_entity_poly.pdbx_seq_one_letter_code
_entity_poly.pdbx_strand_id
1 'polypeptide(L)' 'MSFSCKNYDYNNDKCLMLKQDCIPGRPGCVLEGRVTLSEALTDRIKGLEQQKISCKTDKK' A
#
# COMPACT_ATOMS: atom_id res chain seq x y z
N MET A 1 7.40 -7.59 18.80
CA MET A 1 7.21 -8.48 17.63
C MET A 1 7.55 -7.70 16.37
N SER A 2 8.54 -8.15 15.60
CA SER A 2 8.92 -7.57 14.30
C SER A 2 8.01 -8.14 13.21
N PHE A 3 7.26 -7.27 12.53
CA PHE A 3 6.39 -7.69 11.43
C PHE A 3 7.21 -7.89 10.15
N SER A 4 7.48 -9.14 9.79
CA SER A 4 8.16 -9.49 8.53
C SER A 4 7.12 -9.74 7.44
N CYS A 5 6.94 -8.77 6.54
CA CYS A 5 6.08 -8.94 5.37
C CYS A 5 6.84 -9.67 4.26
N LYS A 6 6.35 -10.83 3.79
CA LYS A 6 6.95 -11.53 2.64
C LYS A 6 6.97 -10.70 1.35
N ASN A 7 6.07 -9.73 1.25
CA ASN A 7 5.96 -8.85 0.10
C ASN A 7 6.76 -7.56 0.24
N TYR A 8 7.48 -7.35 1.36
CA TYR A 8 8.30 -6.16 1.53
C TYR A 8 9.69 -6.36 0.91
N ASP A 9 10.03 -5.45 0.00
CA ASP A 9 11.34 -5.37 -0.62
C ASP A 9 12.25 -4.47 0.23
N TYR A 10 13.22 -5.07 0.91
CA TYR A 10 14.19 -4.36 1.75
C TYR A 10 15.19 -3.51 0.94
N ASN A 11 15.29 -3.72 -0.38
CA ASN A 11 16.21 -2.95 -1.23
C ASN A 11 15.60 -1.62 -1.68
N ASN A 12 14.29 -1.57 -1.91
CA ASN A 12 13.60 -0.42 -2.48
C ASN A 12 12.49 0.16 -1.58
N ASP A 13 12.29 -0.38 -0.38
CA ASP A 13 11.20 -0.02 0.53
C ASP A 13 9.81 -0.11 -0.12
N LYS A 14 9.65 -1.07 -1.04
CA LYS A 14 8.44 -1.24 -1.85
C LYS A 14 7.73 -2.53 -1.49
N CYS A 15 6.41 -2.52 -1.61
CA CYS A 15 5.62 -3.72 -1.55
C CYS A 15 5.63 -4.38 -2.94
N LEU A 16 6.21 -5.56 -3.06
CA LEU A 16 6.26 -6.39 -4.28
C LEU A 16 4.86 -6.77 -4.78
N MET A 17 3.89 -6.91 -3.87
CA MET A 17 2.50 -7.21 -4.21
C MET A 17 1.83 -6.03 -4.94
N LEU A 18 2.04 -4.83 -4.41
CA LEU A 18 1.43 -3.61 -4.94
C LEU A 18 2.33 -2.92 -5.98
N LYS A 19 3.59 -3.34 -6.09
CA LYS A 19 4.68 -2.75 -6.90
C LYS A 19 4.85 -1.25 -6.69
N GLN A 20 4.81 -0.81 -5.44
CA GLN A 20 4.80 0.60 -5.02
C GLN A 20 5.21 0.73 -3.57
N ASP A 21 5.33 1.95 -3.04
CA ASP A 21 5.75 2.22 -1.66
C ASP A 21 5.03 1.35 -0.64
N CYS A 22 5.81 0.69 0.22
CA CYS A 22 5.28 -0.20 1.25
C CYS A 22 4.71 0.62 2.40
N ILE A 23 3.39 0.80 2.40
CA ILE A 23 2.70 1.52 3.48
C ILE A 23 1.93 0.50 4.34
N PRO A 24 2.32 0.28 5.61
CA PRO A 24 1.61 -0.62 6.50
C PRO A 24 0.19 -0.10 6.74
N GLY A 25 -0.83 -0.95 6.57
CA GLY A 25 -2.24 -0.57 6.76
C GLY A 25 -2.94 0.04 5.54
N ARG A 26 -2.25 0.22 4.41
CA ARG A 26 -2.88 0.59 3.14
C ARG A 26 -3.96 -0.45 2.76
N PRO A 27 -5.06 -0.05 2.10
CA PRO A 27 -5.99 -0.98 1.46
C PRO A 27 -5.28 -1.94 0.50
N GLY A 28 -5.41 -3.25 0.73
CA GLY A 28 -4.68 -4.31 0.03
C GLY A 28 -3.35 -4.72 0.65
N CYS A 29 -2.94 -4.10 1.77
CA CYS A 29 -1.82 -4.56 2.58
C CYS A 29 -2.27 -5.68 3.53
N VAL A 30 -1.41 -6.66 3.78
CA VAL A 30 -1.65 -7.75 4.76
C VAL A 30 -1.88 -7.27 6.19
N LEU A 31 -1.60 -6.00 6.46
CA LEU A 31 -1.83 -5.31 7.73
C LEU A 31 -3.12 -4.48 7.76
N GLU A 32 -3.92 -4.48 6.69
CA GLU A 32 -5.22 -3.84 6.68
C GLU A 32 -6.07 -4.33 7.87
N GLY A 33 -6.56 -3.39 8.69
CA GLY A 33 -7.32 -3.69 9.92
C GLY A 33 -6.49 -4.19 11.11
N ARG A 34 -5.18 -4.45 10.96
CA ARG A 34 -4.27 -4.86 12.05
C ARG A 34 -3.40 -3.72 12.59
N VAL A 35 -3.24 -2.66 11.81
CA VAL A 35 -2.54 -1.45 12.24
C VAL A 35 -3.48 -0.26 12.18
N THR A 36 -3.45 0.56 13.23
CA THR A 36 -4.20 1.81 13.27
C THR A 36 -3.43 2.84 12.46
N LEU A 37 -3.95 3.17 11.28
CA LEU A 37 -3.46 4.31 10.52
C LEU A 37 -4.11 5.59 11.03
N SER A 38 -3.31 6.64 11.20
CA SER A 38 -3.83 7.98 11.41
C SER A 38 -4.59 8.47 10.16
N GLU A 39 -5.60 9.30 10.36
CA GLU A 39 -6.47 9.81 9.30
C GLU A 39 -5.68 10.47 8.14
N ALA A 40 -4.62 11.22 8.47
CA ALA A 40 -3.73 11.83 7.48
C ALA A 40 -3.00 10.81 6.58
N LEU A 41 -2.62 9.65 7.12
CA LEU A 41 -1.98 8.58 6.35
C LEU A 41 -3.00 7.90 5.44
N THR A 42 -4.18 7.61 5.99
CA THR A 42 -5.31 7.03 5.25
C THR A 42 -5.69 7.91 4.06
N ASP A 43 -5.81 9.23 4.25
CA ASP A 43 -6.17 10.16 3.18
C ASP A 43 -5.12 10.20 2.07
N ARG A 44 -3.82 10.28 2.42
CA ARG A 44 -2.72 10.23 1.45
C ARG A 44 -2.73 8.94 0.63
N ILE A 45 -2.97 7.80 1.28
CA ILE A 45 -3.05 6.51 0.58
C ILE A 45 -4.26 6.49 -0.35
N LYS A 46 -5.41 7.00 0.10
CA LYS A 46 -6.63 7.10 -0.70
C LYS A 46 -6.42 7.97 -1.94
N GLY A 47 -5.65 9.05 -1.84
CA GLY A 47 -5.26 9.89 -2.98
C GLY A 47 -4.34 9.17 -3.97
N LEU A 48 -3.37 8.41 -3.48
CA LEU A 48 -2.47 7.59 -4.31
C LEU A 48 -3.22 6.46 -5.04
N GLU A 49 -4.19 5.83 -4.39
CA GLU A 49 -5.05 4.81 -4.99
C GLU A 49 -5.98 5.41 -6.06
N GLN A 50 -6.61 6.55 -5.77
CA GLN A 50 -7.49 7.25 -6.74
C GLN A 50 -6.74 7.64 -8.02
N GLN A 51 -5.50 8.12 -7.89
CA GLN A 51 -4.66 8.43 -9.06
C GLN A 51 -4.30 7.18 -9.88
N LYS A 52 -4.17 6.02 -9.24
CA LYS A 52 -3.87 4.75 -9.93
C LYS A 52 -5.09 4.12 -10.60
N ILE A 53 -6.29 4.33 -10.06
CA ILE A 53 -7.53 3.84 -10.69
C ILE A 53 -7.76 4.57 -12.03
N SER A 54 -7.38 5.85 -12.14
CA SER A 54 -7.48 6.60 -13.40
C SER A 54 -6.53 6.11 -14.50
N CYS A 55 -5.51 5.30 -14.20
CA CYS A 55 -4.59 4.75 -15.20
C CYS A 55 -4.83 3.27 -15.53
N LYS A 56 -5.85 2.62 -14.94
CA LYS A 56 -6.22 1.21 -15.24
C LYS A 56 -7.53 1.07 -16.04
N THR A 57 -7.90 2.07 -16.83
CA THR A 57 -8.86 1.89 -17.94
C THR A 57 -8.13 1.98 -19.28
N ASP A 58 -7.03 1.22 -19.42
CA ASP A 58 -6.45 0.92 -20.73
C ASP A 58 -5.86 -0.50 -20.72
N LYS A 59 -6.77 -1.49 -20.74
CA LYS A 59 -6.60 -2.80 -21.41
C LYS A 59 -7.81 -3.70 -21.13
N LYS A 60 -8.84 -3.60 -21.96
CA LYS A 60 -9.06 -4.51 -23.10
C LYS A 60 -10.39 -4.19 -23.78
#